data_AF-A0A139AC14-F1
#
_entry.id   AF-A0A139AC14-F1
#
_cell.length_a   1.000
_cell.length_b   1.000
_cell.length_c   1.000
_cell.angle_alpha   90.00
_cell.angle_beta   90.00
_cell.angle_gamma   90.00
#
_symmetry.space_group_name_H-M   'P 1'
#
loop_
_entity.id
_entity.type
_entity.pdbx_description
1 polymer ?
#
loop_
_entity_poly.entity_id
_entity_poly.type
_entity_poly.pdbx_seq_one_letter_code
_entity_poly.pdbx_strand_id
1 'polypeptide(L)'
;MKPTLKATVAIGCLIAFAGTPALGQSTSSGGAGRPANQTICDYYTQAVFGNITAENELTLLTLLVNTVVIGNYSPAANQSVLVPGILSSSGGLAKYFTGADKTTNRNNVPTAVNFLDGGGAAPLLNNTPAMDTKSNQYILISHLYTGFGALLGCSVQASGAAFPTYEGVTSMFEVHKFMRLNKTEMDFFITQVALAAQSFGVADSDITVVGGLLNSAFNQKCLPAAPLVPGAPNELQSICTDDSCPTAPNASCAAYAAALPGGSSTSGASTRTAGPSASASATASVTAGASGSTPTGTKPGAAGMLKVGAGAFVPAVAVVLAAMMM
;
A
#
# COMPACT_ATOMS: atom_id res chain seq x y z
N MET A 1 10.60 45.54 11.99
CA MET A 1 9.19 45.23 12.33
C MET A 1 8.50 44.86 11.03
N LYS A 2 8.30 43.55 10.80
CA LYS A 2 7.82 42.96 9.53
C LYS A 2 6.41 42.40 9.75
N PRO A 3 5.48 42.57 8.80
CA PRO A 3 4.07 42.29 9.02
C PRO A 3 3.75 40.79 8.92
N THR A 4 2.85 40.36 9.79
CA THR A 4 2.23 39.04 9.89
C THR A 4 1.18 38.87 8.80
N LEU A 5 1.32 37.85 7.95
CA LEU A 5 0.30 37.42 7.00
C LEU A 5 -0.63 36.41 7.70
N LYS A 6 -1.82 36.85 8.11
CA LYS A 6 -2.93 35.97 8.51
C LYS A 6 -3.71 35.60 7.25
N ALA A 7 -3.53 34.39 6.75
CA ALA A 7 -4.44 33.80 5.78
C ALA A 7 -5.59 33.12 6.54
N THR A 8 -6.65 33.88 6.78
CA THR A 8 -7.96 33.32 7.16
C THR A 8 -8.66 32.93 5.87
N VAL A 9 -8.66 31.63 5.53
CA VAL A 9 -9.56 31.11 4.50
C VAL A 9 -10.93 30.98 5.15
N ALA A 10 -11.74 32.02 4.96
CA ALA A 10 -13.16 32.00 5.23
C ALA A 10 -13.86 31.30 4.05
N ILE A 11 -14.32 30.06 4.27
CA ILE A 11 -15.43 29.50 3.51
C ILE A 11 -16.68 30.01 4.20
N GLY A 12 -17.23 31.11 3.67
CA GLY A 12 -18.47 31.69 4.15
C GLY A 12 -19.67 30.91 3.66
N CYS A 13 -20.62 30.65 4.56
CA CYS A 13 -22.03 30.86 4.23
C CYS A 13 -22.77 31.30 5.49
N LEU A 14 -23.15 32.58 5.51
CA LEU A 14 -24.01 33.19 6.52
C LEU A 14 -25.23 33.72 5.78
N ILE A 15 -26.39 33.08 5.94
CA ILE A 15 -27.69 33.74 5.76
C ILE A 15 -28.61 33.21 6.87
N ALA A 16 -28.88 34.09 7.85
CA ALA A 16 -30.05 33.99 8.69
C ALA A 16 -31.14 34.89 8.09
N PHE A 17 -32.28 34.32 7.70
CA PHE A 17 -33.55 35.03 7.56
C PHE A 17 -34.67 34.14 8.10
N ALA A 18 -35.50 34.73 8.95
CA ALA A 18 -36.63 34.10 9.61
C ALA A 18 -37.80 33.86 8.64
N GLY A 19 -38.54 32.76 8.84
CA GLY A 19 -39.94 32.65 8.43
C GLY A 19 -40.30 31.45 7.54
N THR A 20 -41.12 30.55 8.13
CA THR A 20 -41.97 29.50 7.53
C THR A 20 -41.36 28.12 7.19
N PRO A 21 -42.06 27.00 7.52
CA PRO A 21 -41.57 25.65 7.28
C PRO A 21 -41.96 25.18 5.88
N ALA A 22 -40.98 25.00 5.00
CA ALA A 22 -41.16 24.28 3.74
C ALA A 22 -40.37 22.97 3.80
N LEU A 23 -41.04 21.90 3.35
CA LEU A 23 -40.61 20.51 3.36
C LEU A 23 -39.21 20.30 2.75
N GLY A 24 -38.48 19.38 3.36
CA GLY A 24 -37.06 19.15 3.13
C GLY A 24 -36.70 18.86 1.68
N GLN A 25 -35.73 19.62 1.18
CA GLN A 25 -34.79 19.15 0.18
C GLN A 25 -33.44 18.99 0.88
N SER A 26 -33.01 17.75 1.06
CA SER A 26 -31.61 17.44 1.35
C SER A 26 -30.80 17.86 0.12
N THR A 27 -30.21 19.05 0.15
CA THR A 27 -29.11 19.38 -0.74
C THR A 27 -27.90 18.59 -0.25
N SER A 28 -27.75 17.36 -0.75
CA SER A 28 -26.44 16.75 -0.85
C SER A 28 -25.57 17.74 -1.62
N SER A 29 -24.60 18.35 -0.96
CA SER A 29 -23.49 19.02 -1.64
C SER A 29 -22.71 17.92 -2.37
N GLY A 30 -23.19 17.55 -3.55
CA GLY A 30 -22.47 16.69 -4.48
C GLY A 30 -21.23 17.46 -4.91
N GLY A 31 -20.13 17.25 -4.19
CA GLY A 31 -18.82 17.64 -4.69
C GLY A 31 -18.68 17.01 -6.07
N ALA A 32 -18.45 17.85 -7.10
CA ALA A 32 -18.10 17.32 -8.41
C ALA A 32 -16.93 16.36 -8.20
N GLY A 33 -17.13 15.08 -8.53
CA GLY A 33 -16.08 14.07 -8.35
C GLY A 33 -14.82 14.46 -9.12
N ARG A 34 -13.66 13.99 -8.66
CA ARG A 34 -12.39 14.19 -9.34
C ARG A 34 -12.54 13.89 -10.85
N PRO A 35 -12.14 14.80 -11.74
CA PRO A 35 -12.14 14.53 -13.18
C PRO A 35 -11.28 13.31 -13.51
N ALA A 36 -11.76 12.44 -14.41
CA ALA A 36 -11.08 11.19 -14.73
C ALA A 36 -9.66 11.39 -15.32
N ASN A 37 -9.39 12.56 -15.91
CA ASN A 37 -8.11 12.93 -16.50
C ASN A 37 -7.13 13.58 -15.51
N GLN A 38 -7.53 13.80 -14.25
CA GLN A 38 -6.66 14.37 -13.22
C GLN A 38 -6.28 13.27 -12.22
N THR A 39 -5.03 13.21 -11.78
CA THR A 39 -4.62 12.21 -10.78
C THR A 39 -5.20 12.53 -9.39
N ILE A 40 -5.21 11.54 -8.50
CA ILE A 40 -5.68 11.75 -7.12
C ILE A 40 -4.81 12.80 -6.44
N CYS A 41 -3.49 12.71 -6.58
CA CYS A 41 -2.57 13.68 -5.98
C CYS A 41 -2.79 15.10 -6.50
N ASP A 42 -2.88 15.30 -7.82
CA ASP A 42 -3.09 16.62 -8.42
C ASP A 42 -4.41 17.25 -7.96
N TYR A 43 -5.48 16.44 -7.95
CA TYR A 43 -6.81 16.91 -7.60
C TYR A 43 -6.87 17.42 -6.16
N TYR A 44 -6.40 16.62 -5.20
CA TYR A 44 -6.43 17.03 -3.79
C TYR A 44 -5.40 18.11 -3.48
N THR A 45 -4.27 18.16 -4.19
CA THR A 45 -3.32 19.29 -4.08
C THR A 45 -3.97 20.59 -4.53
N GLN A 46 -4.61 20.59 -5.70
CA GLN A 46 -5.33 21.74 -6.24
C GLN A 46 -6.50 22.15 -5.33
N ALA A 47 -7.25 21.19 -4.79
CA ALA A 47 -8.40 21.46 -3.92
C ALA A 47 -7.98 22.08 -2.57
N VAL A 48 -6.85 21.64 -2.00
CA VAL A 48 -6.38 22.10 -0.68
C VAL A 48 -5.58 23.40 -0.78
N PHE A 49 -4.68 23.50 -1.76
CA PHE A 49 -3.71 24.60 -1.85
C PHE A 49 -4.02 25.63 -2.93
N GLY A 50 -4.94 25.34 -3.85
CA GLY A 50 -5.32 26.24 -4.94
C GLY A 50 -4.35 26.28 -6.12
N ASN A 51 -3.22 25.56 -6.06
CA ASN A 51 -2.28 25.39 -7.16
C ASN A 51 -1.44 24.12 -6.98
N ILE A 52 -1.05 23.52 -8.11
CA ILE A 52 -0.17 22.33 -8.16
C ILE A 52 1.29 22.79 -8.26
N THR A 53 2.06 22.58 -7.19
CA THR A 53 3.52 22.78 -7.16
C THR A 53 4.17 21.63 -6.38
N ALA A 54 5.47 21.39 -6.61
CA ALA A 54 6.21 20.32 -5.95
C ALA A 54 6.14 20.44 -4.42
N GLU A 55 6.22 21.65 -3.88
CA GLU A 55 6.10 21.92 -2.44
C GLU A 55 4.71 21.58 -1.90
N ASN A 56 3.65 21.92 -2.65
CA ASN A 56 2.28 21.66 -2.23
C ASN A 56 1.95 20.16 -2.28
N GLU A 57 2.39 19.45 -3.33
CA GLU A 57 2.25 17.99 -3.39
C GLU A 57 3.01 17.32 -2.25
N LEU A 58 4.28 17.67 -2.04
CA LEU A 58 5.04 17.12 -0.92
C LEU A 58 4.37 17.42 0.43
N THR A 59 3.80 18.62 0.60
CA THR A 59 3.06 18.98 1.82
C THR A 59 1.83 18.10 2.00
N LEU A 60 1.04 17.88 0.94
CA LEU A 60 -0.10 16.95 0.97
C LEU A 60 0.33 15.56 1.42
N LEU A 61 1.38 15.01 0.79
CA LEU A 61 1.88 13.67 1.07
C LEU A 61 2.47 13.57 2.48
N THR A 62 3.14 14.63 2.96
CA THR A 62 3.67 14.69 4.32
C THR A 62 2.54 14.59 5.34
N LEU A 63 1.47 15.38 5.18
CA LEU A 63 0.32 15.36 6.09
C LEU A 63 -0.38 14.01 6.08
N LEU A 64 -0.60 13.43 4.90
CA LEU A 64 -1.25 12.13 4.74
C LEU A 64 -0.40 11.01 5.34
N VAL A 65 0.86 10.87 4.93
CA VAL A 65 1.75 9.80 5.37
C VAL A 65 2.01 9.88 6.87
N ASN A 66 2.25 11.06 7.43
CA ASN A 66 2.42 11.18 8.88
C ASN A 66 1.16 10.75 9.63
N THR A 67 -0.02 11.09 9.12
CA THR A 67 -1.29 10.65 9.73
C THR A 67 -1.45 9.13 9.65
N VAL A 68 -1.02 8.50 8.55
CA VAL A 68 -0.96 7.03 8.46
C VAL A 68 0.03 6.45 9.47
N VAL A 69 1.19 7.09 9.68
CA VAL A 69 2.24 6.54 10.52
C VAL A 69 1.91 6.68 12.01
N ILE A 70 1.56 7.89 12.46
CA ILE A 70 1.40 8.24 13.89
C ILE A 70 -0.05 8.51 14.33
N GLY A 71 -1.02 8.45 13.42
CA GLY A 71 -2.42 8.71 13.71
C GLY A 71 -2.80 10.19 13.65
N ASN A 72 -3.98 10.56 14.16
CA ASN A 72 -4.45 11.95 14.14
C ASN A 72 -3.49 12.89 14.87
N TYR A 73 -2.89 13.83 14.14
CA TYR A 73 -2.06 14.91 14.73
C TYR A 73 -2.28 16.27 14.06
N SER A 74 -2.69 16.26 12.79
CA SER A 74 -2.86 17.47 12.00
C SER A 74 -4.17 18.20 12.38
N PRO A 75 -4.13 19.51 12.68
CA PRO A 75 -5.33 20.31 12.86
C PRO A 75 -6.18 20.45 11.59
N ALA A 76 -5.59 20.17 10.42
CA ALA A 76 -6.29 20.22 9.13
C ALA A 76 -7.18 18.99 8.88
N ALA A 77 -7.02 17.93 9.67
CA ALA A 77 -7.84 16.73 9.58
C ALA A 77 -9.13 16.86 10.41
N ASN A 78 -10.21 16.23 9.92
CA ASN A 78 -11.44 16.02 10.68
C ASN A 78 -11.18 15.02 11.81
N GLN A 79 -11.07 15.54 13.03
CA GLN A 79 -10.79 14.77 14.25
C GLN A 79 -11.92 13.80 14.66
N SER A 80 -13.06 13.85 13.98
CA SER A 80 -14.14 12.86 14.17
C SER A 80 -13.80 11.51 13.52
N VAL A 81 -12.89 11.50 12.53
CA VAL A 81 -12.36 10.27 11.91
C VAL A 81 -11.14 9.83 12.71
N LEU A 82 -11.31 8.78 13.51
CA LEU A 82 -10.24 8.23 14.35
C LEU A 82 -9.26 7.43 13.48
N VAL A 83 -8.02 7.90 13.42
CA VAL A 83 -6.89 7.25 12.77
C VAL A 83 -5.88 6.85 13.86
N PRO A 84 -5.80 5.56 14.22
CA PRO A 84 -4.81 5.08 15.18
C PRO A 84 -3.35 5.25 14.76
N GLY A 85 -3.06 5.11 13.46
CA GLY A 85 -1.72 5.06 12.91
C GLY A 85 -1.09 3.65 12.98
N ILE A 86 -0.12 3.38 12.10
CA ILE A 86 0.54 2.06 12.01
C ILE A 86 1.48 1.78 13.19
N LEU A 87 1.95 2.82 13.86
CA LEU A 87 2.77 2.70 15.07
C LEU A 87 1.93 2.49 16.34
N SER A 88 0.59 2.48 16.23
CA SER A 88 -0.28 2.10 17.35
C SER A 88 -0.14 0.61 17.70
N SER A 89 -0.55 0.25 18.92
CA SER A 89 -0.57 -1.14 19.39
C SER A 89 -1.64 -1.99 18.71
N SER A 90 -2.67 -1.38 18.11
CA SER A 90 -3.88 -2.07 17.64
C SER A 90 -3.67 -2.99 16.43
N GLY A 91 -2.65 -2.76 15.61
CA GLY A 91 -2.42 -3.51 14.38
C GLY A 91 -1.14 -4.33 14.32
N GLY A 92 -0.33 -4.30 15.37
CA GLY A 92 0.88 -5.12 15.48
C GLY A 92 2.02 -4.76 14.52
N LEU A 93 1.90 -3.69 13.73
CA LEU A 93 2.93 -3.27 12.77
C LEU A 93 4.14 -2.59 13.43
N ALA A 94 3.96 -1.98 14.61
CA ALA A 94 5.02 -1.25 15.31
C ALA A 94 6.31 -2.07 15.50
N LYS A 95 6.22 -3.40 15.69
CA LYS A 95 7.37 -4.30 15.86
C LYS A 95 8.38 -4.26 14.69
N TYR A 96 7.92 -3.94 13.48
CA TYR A 96 8.79 -3.84 12.30
C TYR A 96 9.62 -2.55 12.27
N PHE A 97 9.31 -1.57 13.11
CA PHE A 97 9.97 -0.26 13.13
C PHE A 97 10.98 -0.12 14.27
N THR A 98 10.90 -0.93 15.32
CA THR A 98 11.72 -0.77 16.53
C THR A 98 13.12 -1.35 16.42
N GLY A 99 13.37 -2.22 15.43
CA GLY A 99 14.60 -2.99 15.35
C GLY A 99 14.71 -4.13 16.36
N ALA A 100 13.60 -4.56 16.97
CA ALA A 100 13.58 -5.72 17.86
C ALA A 100 13.79 -7.05 17.10
N ASP A 101 13.24 -7.14 15.88
CA ASP A 101 13.27 -8.34 15.05
C ASP A 101 14.10 -8.14 13.77
N LYS A 102 14.64 -9.24 13.23
CA LYS A 102 15.39 -9.25 11.97
C LYS A 102 14.46 -9.32 10.76
N THR A 103 13.80 -8.21 10.47
CA THR A 103 12.74 -8.13 9.45
C THR A 103 13.10 -7.25 8.25
N THR A 104 14.22 -6.51 8.33
CA THR A 104 14.69 -5.65 7.24
C THR A 104 15.61 -6.41 6.30
N ASN A 105 15.41 -6.26 5.00
CA ASN A 105 16.35 -6.78 4.01
C ASN A 105 17.59 -5.86 3.88
N ARG A 106 18.76 -6.38 4.23
CA ARG A 106 20.06 -5.77 3.90
C ARG A 106 20.85 -6.76 3.07
N ASN A 107 20.93 -6.53 1.76
CA ASN A 107 21.69 -7.38 0.83
C ASN A 107 21.29 -8.86 0.92
N ASN A 108 19.98 -9.16 0.86
CA ASN A 108 19.42 -10.50 1.03
C ASN A 108 19.61 -11.13 2.41
N VAL A 109 19.99 -10.35 3.44
CA VAL A 109 20.16 -10.84 4.81
C VAL A 109 19.13 -10.18 5.74
N PRO A 110 18.33 -10.96 6.50
CA PRO A 110 17.41 -10.41 7.49
C PRO A 110 18.20 -9.74 8.61
N THR A 111 17.98 -8.44 8.77
CA THR A 111 18.73 -7.57 9.68
C THR A 111 17.76 -6.80 10.58
N ALA A 112 18.15 -6.59 11.83
CA ALA A 112 17.43 -5.76 12.78
C ALA A 112 17.82 -4.29 12.55
N VAL A 113 16.85 -3.45 12.21
CA VAL A 113 17.05 -2.02 11.95
C VAL A 113 15.98 -1.24 12.71
N ASN A 114 16.41 -0.25 13.48
CA ASN A 114 15.50 0.67 14.14
C ASN A 114 15.18 1.83 13.19
N PHE A 115 13.93 1.91 12.73
CA PHE A 115 13.40 2.98 11.88
C PHE A 115 12.79 4.13 12.67
N LEU A 116 12.90 4.11 14.00
CA LEU A 116 12.50 5.20 14.91
C LEU A 116 13.73 5.89 15.53
N ASP A 117 14.91 5.68 14.94
CA ASP A 117 16.20 6.22 15.37
C ASP A 117 16.37 7.72 15.10
N GLY A 118 15.48 8.32 14.33
CA GLY A 118 15.46 9.76 14.03
C GLY A 118 14.53 10.58 14.93
N GLY A 119 14.09 10.04 16.07
CA GLY A 119 13.21 10.74 17.02
C GLY A 119 11.78 10.23 17.10
N GLY A 120 11.45 9.15 16.40
CA GLY A 120 10.13 8.52 16.40
C GLY A 120 9.03 9.49 15.95
N ALA A 121 7.94 9.54 16.72
CA ALA A 121 6.77 10.36 16.37
C ALA A 121 7.01 11.88 16.49
N ALA A 122 7.93 12.32 17.35
CA ALA A 122 8.14 13.74 17.63
C ALA A 122 8.43 14.62 16.40
N PRO A 123 9.35 14.25 15.47
CA PRO A 123 9.54 15.00 14.23
C PRO A 123 8.29 14.96 13.31
N LEU A 124 7.58 13.82 13.25
CA LEU A 124 6.39 13.67 12.39
C LEU A 124 5.24 14.59 12.82
N LEU A 125 5.09 14.83 14.14
CA LEU A 125 4.16 15.83 14.69
C LEU A 125 4.44 17.26 14.19
N ASN A 126 5.70 17.53 13.81
CA ASN A 126 6.15 18.82 13.28
C ASN A 126 6.29 18.80 11.75
N ASN A 127 5.70 17.81 11.07
CA ASN A 127 5.79 17.63 9.61
C ASN A 127 7.23 17.47 9.10
N THR A 128 8.14 16.95 9.91
CA THR A 128 9.50 16.61 9.48
C THR A 128 9.71 15.09 9.54
N PRO A 129 10.45 14.49 8.59
CA PRO A 129 10.62 13.03 8.55
C PRO A 129 11.41 12.48 9.75
N ALA A 130 12.37 13.24 10.28
CA ALA A 130 13.22 12.91 11.41
C ALA A 130 13.86 14.18 12.00
N MET A 131 14.61 14.05 13.11
CA MET A 131 15.43 15.12 13.70
C MET A 131 16.75 15.37 12.96
N ASP A 132 17.17 14.44 12.10
CA ASP A 132 18.38 14.54 11.28
C ASP A 132 18.13 13.93 9.89
N THR A 133 19.11 14.03 8.99
CA THR A 133 19.01 13.56 7.60
C THR A 133 19.74 12.24 7.32
N LYS A 134 20.20 11.54 8.36
CA LYS A 134 21.06 10.34 8.23
C LYS A 134 20.48 9.09 8.90
N SER A 135 19.49 9.26 9.76
CA SER A 135 18.77 8.20 10.45
C SER A 135 18.04 7.29 9.47
N ASN A 136 17.83 6.03 9.87
CA ASN A 136 16.99 5.12 9.10
C ASN A 136 15.55 5.65 9.00
N GLN A 137 15.08 6.34 10.04
CA GLN A 137 13.81 7.05 10.04
C GLN A 137 13.73 8.08 8.91
N TYR A 138 14.73 8.97 8.77
CA TYR A 138 14.73 9.98 7.71
C TYR A 138 14.57 9.34 6.34
N ILE A 139 15.38 8.30 6.08
CA ILE A 139 15.37 7.56 4.81
C ILE A 139 13.99 6.92 4.58
N LEU A 140 13.47 6.20 5.58
CA LEU A 140 12.17 5.53 5.45
C LEU A 140 11.05 6.53 5.18
N ILE A 141 10.91 7.56 6.01
CA ILE A 141 9.77 8.47 5.94
C ILE A 141 9.83 9.34 4.68
N SER A 142 11.02 9.82 4.29
CA SER A 142 11.17 10.55 3.03
C SER A 142 10.86 9.67 1.80
N HIS A 143 11.24 8.38 1.83
CA HIS A 143 10.88 7.42 0.80
C HIS A 143 9.37 7.12 0.77
N LEU A 144 8.68 7.14 1.91
CA LEU A 144 7.22 7.00 1.94
C LEU A 144 6.55 8.21 1.26
N TYR A 145 7.02 9.43 1.52
CA TYR A 145 6.47 10.62 0.84
C TYR A 145 6.60 10.53 -0.68
N THR A 146 7.80 10.21 -1.18
CA THR A 146 8.06 10.12 -2.62
C THR A 146 7.45 8.88 -3.27
N GLY A 147 7.39 7.76 -2.55
CA GLY A 147 6.77 6.52 -3.02
C GLY A 147 5.26 6.66 -3.17
N PHE A 148 4.58 7.24 -2.18
CA PHE A 148 3.15 7.55 -2.30
C PHE A 148 2.87 8.63 -3.35
N GLY A 149 3.79 9.59 -3.52
CA GLY A 149 3.69 10.55 -4.62
C GLY A 149 3.60 9.87 -5.99
N ALA A 150 4.50 8.91 -6.22
CA ALA A 150 4.56 8.17 -7.47
C ALA A 150 3.33 7.27 -7.66
N LEU A 151 2.88 6.59 -6.58
CA LEU A 151 1.69 5.72 -6.61
C LEU A 151 0.38 6.49 -6.83
N LEU A 152 0.27 7.70 -6.29
CA LEU A 152 -0.92 8.54 -6.42
C LEU A 152 -0.91 9.46 -7.66
N GLY A 153 0.21 9.44 -8.41
CA GLY A 153 0.37 10.14 -9.69
C GLY A 153 0.58 11.65 -9.56
N CYS A 154 1.33 12.09 -8.56
CA CYS A 154 1.71 13.50 -8.42
C CYS A 154 2.46 14.00 -9.66
N SER A 155 1.89 14.98 -10.38
CA SER A 155 2.36 15.37 -11.72
C SER A 155 3.61 16.23 -11.70
N VAL A 156 3.89 16.92 -10.60
CA VAL A 156 5.07 17.78 -10.44
C VAL A 156 6.12 17.16 -9.52
N GLN A 157 5.97 15.88 -9.15
CA GLN A 157 7.08 15.10 -8.64
C GLN A 157 8.19 15.03 -9.69
N ALA A 158 9.44 15.12 -9.24
CA ALA A 158 10.64 15.18 -10.07
C ALA A 158 10.78 16.44 -10.95
N SER A 159 9.86 17.41 -10.86
CA SER A 159 9.99 18.68 -11.60
C SER A 159 11.00 19.65 -10.98
N GLY A 160 11.56 19.31 -9.81
CA GLY A 160 12.52 20.12 -9.08
C GLY A 160 13.03 19.43 -7.81
N ALA A 161 13.87 20.14 -7.04
CA ALA A 161 14.50 19.59 -5.84
C ALA A 161 13.53 19.45 -4.64
N ALA A 162 12.41 20.16 -4.64
CA ALA A 162 11.47 20.17 -3.53
C ALA A 162 10.73 18.84 -3.37
N PHE A 163 10.39 18.16 -4.47
CA PHE A 163 9.74 16.86 -4.44
C PHE A 163 10.45 15.88 -5.39
N PRO A 164 11.52 15.21 -4.93
CA PRO A 164 12.32 14.36 -5.80
C PRO A 164 11.57 13.08 -6.21
N THR A 165 12.08 12.44 -7.26
CA THR A 165 11.65 11.10 -7.67
C THR A 165 11.80 10.11 -6.52
N TYR A 166 10.96 9.08 -6.49
CA TYR A 166 11.19 7.94 -5.62
C TYR A 166 12.49 7.21 -6.02
N GLU A 167 13.47 7.21 -5.12
CA GLU A 167 14.78 6.55 -5.32
C GLU A 167 14.89 5.22 -4.56
N GLY A 168 13.78 4.72 -4.01
CA GLY A 168 13.75 3.42 -3.34
C GLY A 168 13.75 2.24 -4.32
N VAL A 169 13.91 1.04 -3.76
CA VAL A 169 13.81 -0.21 -4.51
C VAL A 169 12.37 -0.41 -4.98
N THR A 170 12.16 -0.63 -6.28
CA THR A 170 10.82 -0.76 -6.88
C THR A 170 10.16 -2.13 -6.66
N SER A 171 10.92 -3.12 -6.21
CA SER A 171 10.42 -4.45 -5.84
C SER A 171 9.93 -4.41 -4.41
N MET A 172 8.62 -4.23 -4.22
CA MET A 172 8.06 -4.17 -2.86
C MET A 172 8.19 -5.50 -2.13
N PHE A 173 8.22 -6.63 -2.84
CA PHE A 173 8.59 -7.89 -2.21
C PHE A 173 10.03 -7.86 -1.68
N GLU A 174 11.00 -7.38 -2.46
CA GLU A 174 12.40 -7.35 -2.04
C GLU A 174 12.60 -6.56 -0.76
N VAL A 175 11.92 -5.41 -0.63
CA VAL A 175 12.00 -4.57 0.57
C VAL A 175 11.37 -5.24 1.80
N HIS A 176 10.24 -5.93 1.64
CA HIS A 176 9.40 -6.39 2.76
C HIS A 176 9.45 -7.91 3.02
N LYS A 177 10.17 -8.71 2.22
CA LYS A 177 10.11 -10.19 2.27
C LYS A 177 10.44 -10.84 3.62
N PHE A 178 11.24 -10.20 4.47
CA PHE A 178 11.56 -10.73 5.81
C PHE A 178 10.58 -10.27 6.90
N MET A 179 9.64 -9.38 6.59
CA MET A 179 8.56 -9.04 7.52
C MET A 179 7.50 -10.14 7.58
N ARG A 180 7.34 -10.93 6.50
CA ARG A 180 6.31 -11.99 6.39
C ARG A 180 4.92 -11.50 6.80
N LEU A 181 4.54 -10.32 6.29
CA LEU A 181 3.28 -9.69 6.66
C LEU A 181 2.09 -10.59 6.32
N ASN A 182 1.17 -10.69 7.28
CA ASN A 182 -0.06 -11.44 7.15
C ASN A 182 -1.23 -10.57 6.66
N LYS A 183 -2.35 -11.21 6.34
CA LYS A 183 -3.52 -10.52 5.79
C LYS A 183 -4.07 -9.45 6.74
N THR A 184 -4.12 -9.74 8.04
CA THR A 184 -4.62 -8.80 9.05
C THR A 184 -3.72 -7.57 9.16
N GLU A 185 -2.41 -7.76 9.17
CA GLU A 185 -1.42 -6.67 9.24
C GLU A 185 -1.50 -5.76 7.99
N MET A 186 -1.62 -6.36 6.80
CA MET A 186 -1.80 -5.62 5.55
C MET A 186 -3.15 -4.90 5.46
N ASP A 187 -4.24 -5.54 5.87
CA ASP A 187 -5.57 -4.92 5.94
C ASP A 187 -5.56 -3.74 6.92
N PHE A 188 -4.87 -3.88 8.04
CA PHE A 188 -4.72 -2.80 9.00
C PHE A 188 -3.97 -1.61 8.39
N PHE A 189 -2.84 -1.84 7.70
CA PHE A 189 -2.12 -0.79 6.96
C PHE A 189 -3.03 -0.06 5.95
N ILE A 190 -3.74 -0.81 5.10
CA ILE A 190 -4.65 -0.23 4.09
C ILE A 190 -5.78 0.55 4.76
N THR A 191 -6.29 0.07 5.89
CA THR A 191 -7.30 0.78 6.70
C THR A 191 -6.75 2.09 7.25
N GLN A 192 -5.50 2.14 7.73
CA GLN A 192 -4.89 3.39 8.17
C GLN A 192 -4.77 4.40 7.01
N VAL A 193 -4.42 3.95 5.80
CA VAL A 193 -4.40 4.81 4.60
C VAL A 193 -5.80 5.36 4.30
N ALA A 194 -6.82 4.51 4.32
CA ALA A 194 -8.20 4.93 4.06
C ALA A 194 -8.73 5.93 5.10
N LEU A 195 -8.52 5.66 6.40
CA LEU A 195 -8.95 6.54 7.48
C LEU A 195 -8.19 7.87 7.46
N ALA A 196 -6.88 7.86 7.19
CA ALA A 196 -6.11 9.08 7.03
C ALA A 196 -6.66 9.93 5.87
N ALA A 197 -6.86 9.34 4.70
CA ALA A 197 -7.44 10.03 3.54
C ALA A 197 -8.84 10.59 3.85
N GLN A 198 -9.70 9.80 4.48
CA GLN A 198 -11.04 10.23 4.89
C GLN A 198 -10.97 11.41 5.87
N SER A 199 -10.02 11.41 6.81
CA SER A 199 -9.84 12.51 7.75
C SER A 199 -9.49 13.83 7.07
N PHE A 200 -8.85 13.80 5.89
CA PHE A 200 -8.58 14.98 5.06
C PHE A 200 -9.69 15.30 4.06
N GLY A 201 -10.85 14.61 4.14
CA GLY A 201 -11.99 14.87 3.27
C GLY A 201 -11.84 14.31 1.85
N VAL A 202 -10.94 13.34 1.63
CA VAL A 202 -10.87 12.60 0.36
C VAL A 202 -12.19 11.87 0.14
N ALA A 203 -12.72 11.95 -1.08
CA ALA A 203 -13.98 11.31 -1.44
C ALA A 203 -13.89 9.79 -1.35
N ASP A 204 -14.95 9.14 -0.86
CA ASP A 204 -15.02 7.68 -0.68
C ASP A 204 -14.71 6.90 -1.98
N SER A 205 -15.06 7.47 -3.15
CA SER A 205 -14.75 6.87 -4.45
C SER A 205 -13.24 6.80 -4.70
N ASP A 206 -12.48 7.85 -4.37
CA ASP A 206 -11.03 7.86 -4.51
C ASP A 206 -10.35 7.00 -3.43
N ILE A 207 -10.88 6.98 -2.21
CA ILE A 207 -10.43 6.06 -1.15
C ILE A 207 -10.59 4.60 -1.62
N THR A 208 -11.71 4.27 -2.26
CA THR A 208 -11.97 2.93 -2.80
C THR A 208 -10.98 2.59 -3.92
N VAL A 209 -10.64 3.54 -4.79
CA VAL A 209 -9.62 3.36 -5.85
C VAL A 209 -8.25 3.05 -5.23
N VAL A 210 -7.81 3.84 -4.25
CA VAL A 210 -6.51 3.61 -3.57
C VAL A 210 -6.51 2.27 -2.83
N GLY A 211 -7.59 1.96 -2.11
CA GLY A 211 -7.74 0.67 -1.44
C GLY A 211 -7.67 -0.51 -2.42
N GLY A 212 -8.33 -0.41 -3.57
CA GLY A 212 -8.26 -1.41 -4.63
C GLY A 212 -6.85 -1.57 -5.20
N LEU A 213 -6.15 -0.45 -5.44
CA LEU A 213 -4.76 -0.45 -5.89
C LEU A 213 -3.84 -1.17 -4.90
N LEU A 214 -3.85 -0.78 -3.63
CA LEU A 214 -3.01 -1.40 -2.60
C LEU A 214 -3.31 -2.90 -2.41
N ASN A 215 -4.60 -3.27 -2.49
CA ASN A 215 -5.00 -4.68 -2.40
C ASN A 215 -4.52 -5.51 -3.59
N SER A 216 -4.61 -4.95 -4.80
CA SER A 216 -4.21 -5.64 -6.03
C SER A 216 -2.68 -5.72 -6.21
N ALA A 217 -1.95 -4.70 -5.75
CA ALA A 217 -0.51 -4.60 -5.92
C ALA A 217 0.29 -5.30 -4.81
N PHE A 218 -0.23 -5.33 -3.58
CA PHE A 218 0.58 -5.73 -2.42
C PHE A 218 -0.08 -6.76 -1.49
N ASN A 219 -1.41 -6.77 -1.37
CA ASN A 219 -2.14 -7.56 -0.35
C ASN A 219 -2.55 -8.98 -0.79
N GLN A 220 -1.78 -9.57 -1.70
CA GLN A 220 -1.99 -10.93 -2.20
C GLN A 220 -0.65 -11.62 -2.34
N LYS A 221 -0.58 -12.90 -1.97
CA LYS A 221 0.65 -13.69 -2.17
C LYS A 221 0.77 -14.16 -3.61
N CYS A 222 2.01 -14.28 -4.06
CA CYS A 222 2.36 -14.79 -5.39
C CYS A 222 1.86 -13.95 -6.59
N LEU A 223 1.76 -12.63 -6.46
CA LEU A 223 1.39 -11.76 -7.57
C LEU A 223 2.36 -11.95 -8.76
N PRO A 224 1.88 -11.99 -10.01
CA PRO A 224 2.77 -11.89 -11.16
C PRO A 224 3.66 -10.65 -11.06
N ALA A 225 4.85 -10.70 -11.65
CA ALA A 225 5.73 -9.54 -11.70
C ALA A 225 5.04 -8.39 -12.44
N ALA A 226 5.07 -7.21 -11.84
CA ALA A 226 4.37 -6.02 -12.31
C ALA A 226 5.18 -4.76 -11.97
N PRO A 227 4.98 -3.67 -12.72
CA PRO A 227 5.67 -2.42 -12.43
C PRO A 227 5.01 -1.75 -11.22
N LEU A 228 5.81 -1.17 -10.32
CA LEU A 228 5.29 -0.44 -9.16
C LEU A 228 4.47 0.80 -9.58
N VAL A 229 4.98 1.51 -10.58
CA VAL A 229 4.38 2.70 -11.19
C VAL A 229 4.57 2.62 -12.71
N PRO A 230 3.76 3.34 -13.51
CA PRO A 230 3.93 3.35 -14.97
C PRO A 230 5.38 3.68 -15.38
N GLY A 231 5.93 2.86 -16.29
CA GLY A 231 7.31 3.02 -16.78
C GLY A 231 8.40 2.35 -15.93
N ALA A 232 8.09 1.87 -14.72
CA ALA A 232 9.04 1.07 -13.94
C ALA A 232 9.22 -0.34 -14.51
N PRO A 233 10.33 -1.06 -14.19
CA PRO A 233 10.50 -2.46 -14.53
C PRO A 233 9.44 -3.36 -13.88
N ASN A 234 9.12 -4.49 -14.51
CA ASN A 234 8.28 -5.51 -13.90
C ASN A 234 9.05 -6.25 -12.80
N GLU A 235 8.59 -6.16 -11.56
CA GLU A 235 9.22 -6.77 -10.40
C GLU A 235 8.19 -7.46 -9.47
N LEU A 236 8.66 -8.21 -8.48
CA LEU A 236 7.78 -8.87 -7.52
C LEU A 236 7.22 -7.84 -6.53
N GLN A 237 5.89 -7.76 -6.43
CA GLN A 237 5.22 -6.72 -5.63
C GLN A 237 4.54 -7.24 -4.36
N SER A 238 4.32 -8.54 -4.20
CA SER A 238 3.60 -9.03 -3.01
C SER A 238 4.32 -8.68 -1.72
N ILE A 239 3.65 -7.92 -0.85
CA ILE A 239 4.09 -7.65 0.52
C ILE A 239 3.45 -8.69 1.46
N CYS A 240 2.16 -8.98 1.25
CA CYS A 240 1.46 -10.07 1.93
C CYS A 240 2.04 -11.41 1.45
N THR A 241 2.78 -12.09 2.32
CA THR A 241 3.55 -13.30 1.98
C THR A 241 3.31 -14.46 2.93
N ASP A 242 2.59 -14.22 4.04
CA ASP A 242 2.15 -15.25 4.97
C ASP A 242 1.10 -16.19 4.35
N ASP A 243 0.89 -17.36 4.95
CA ASP A 243 -0.07 -18.35 4.47
C ASP A 243 -1.52 -17.86 4.53
N SER A 244 -1.85 -16.98 5.47
CA SER A 244 -3.16 -16.33 5.58
C SER A 244 -3.49 -15.39 4.41
N CYS A 245 -2.49 -14.97 3.62
CA CYS A 245 -2.69 -14.09 2.50
C CYS A 245 -3.44 -14.80 1.36
N PRO A 246 -4.43 -14.14 0.73
CA PRO A 246 -5.09 -14.68 -0.45
C PRO A 246 -4.08 -14.84 -1.59
N THR A 247 -4.15 -15.99 -2.27
CA THR A 247 -3.33 -16.26 -3.45
C THR A 247 -3.84 -15.44 -4.63
N ALA A 248 -2.94 -14.75 -5.30
CA ALA A 248 -3.28 -13.95 -6.47
C ALA A 248 -3.88 -14.78 -7.61
N PRO A 249 -4.79 -14.22 -8.42
CA PRO A 249 -5.15 -14.82 -9.69
C PRO A 249 -3.89 -14.90 -10.59
N ASN A 250 -3.69 -16.04 -11.25
CA ASN A 250 -2.49 -16.32 -12.06
C ASN A 250 -1.17 -16.33 -11.24
N ALA A 251 -1.22 -16.88 -10.03
CA ALA A 251 -0.11 -16.89 -9.09
C ALA A 251 1.21 -17.40 -9.65
N SER A 252 2.29 -16.66 -9.37
CA SER A 252 3.68 -16.97 -9.73
C SER A 252 4.53 -17.36 -8.50
N CYS A 253 4.02 -18.26 -7.66
CA CYS A 253 4.61 -18.56 -6.34
C CYS A 253 6.08 -19.02 -6.38
N ALA A 254 6.49 -19.71 -7.45
CA ALA A 254 7.87 -20.18 -7.60
C ALA A 254 8.89 -19.03 -7.62
N ALA A 255 8.53 -17.86 -8.18
CA ALA A 255 9.40 -16.70 -8.22
C ALA A 255 9.69 -16.13 -6.82
N TYR A 256 8.68 -16.14 -5.95
CA TYR A 256 8.82 -15.69 -4.55
C TYR A 256 9.67 -16.65 -3.73
N ALA A 257 9.47 -17.97 -3.91
CA ALA A 257 10.27 -18.98 -3.23
C ALA A 257 11.75 -18.91 -3.64
N ALA A 258 12.04 -18.70 -4.93
CA ALA A 258 13.41 -18.55 -5.43
C ALA A 258 14.11 -17.28 -4.95
N ALA A 259 13.36 -16.22 -4.66
CA ALA A 259 13.89 -14.92 -4.20
C ALA A 259 14.10 -14.85 -2.67
N LEU A 260 13.70 -15.87 -1.92
CA LEU A 260 14.05 -16.02 -0.51
C LEU A 260 15.46 -16.65 -0.37
N PRO A 261 16.26 -16.26 0.64
CA PRO A 261 17.54 -16.90 0.90
C PRO A 261 17.37 -18.40 1.12
N GLY A 262 18.10 -19.21 0.35
CA GLY A 262 17.99 -20.68 0.38
C GLY A 262 16.93 -21.27 -0.56
N GLY A 263 16.25 -20.44 -1.36
CA GLY A 263 15.38 -20.88 -2.44
C GLY A 263 16.18 -21.66 -3.49
N SER A 264 16.12 -22.99 -3.44
CA SER A 264 16.60 -23.83 -4.53
C SER A 264 15.68 -23.62 -5.73
N SER A 265 16.19 -22.98 -6.77
CA SER A 265 15.65 -23.04 -8.11
C SER A 265 15.66 -24.50 -8.56
N THR A 266 14.57 -25.23 -8.34
CA THR A 266 14.31 -26.50 -9.01
C THR A 266 13.93 -26.20 -10.45
N SER A 267 14.93 -25.75 -11.21
CA SER A 267 14.87 -25.64 -12.66
C SER A 267 14.95 -27.04 -13.24
N GLY A 268 13.85 -27.49 -13.86
CA GLY A 268 13.84 -28.35 -15.04
C GLY A 268 14.56 -29.69 -14.96
N ALA A 269 13.77 -30.76 -14.97
CA ALA A 269 14.23 -32.10 -15.28
C ALA A 269 15.17 -32.12 -16.52
N SER A 270 16.36 -32.68 -16.34
CA SER A 270 17.05 -33.43 -17.38
C SER A 270 17.34 -34.81 -16.84
N THR A 271 16.52 -35.75 -17.28
CA THR A 271 16.70 -37.19 -17.15
C THR A 271 18.11 -37.55 -17.58
N ARG A 272 19.00 -37.86 -16.62
CA ARG A 272 20.21 -38.62 -16.89
C ARG A 272 20.04 -40.00 -16.29
N THR A 273 19.69 -40.93 -17.16
CA THR A 273 19.82 -42.36 -16.98
C THR A 273 21.27 -42.67 -16.61
N ALA A 274 21.52 -43.19 -15.41
CA ALA A 274 22.76 -43.85 -15.04
C ALA A 274 22.41 -45.19 -14.39
N GLY A 275 22.98 -46.25 -14.96
CA GLY A 275 22.69 -47.65 -14.67
C GLY A 275 23.21 -48.15 -13.31
N PRO A 276 22.98 -49.44 -13.02
CA PRO A 276 22.95 -49.97 -11.67
C PRO A 276 24.36 -50.29 -11.15
N SER A 277 24.58 -50.06 -9.86
CA SER A 277 25.63 -50.74 -9.11
C SER A 277 25.01 -51.39 -7.89
N ALA A 278 25.30 -52.68 -7.76
CA ALA A 278 24.68 -53.62 -6.84
C ALA A 278 25.33 -53.65 -5.44
N SER A 279 24.58 -54.27 -4.52
CA SER A 279 24.96 -54.84 -3.21
C SER A 279 25.13 -53.83 -2.06
N ALA A 280 24.58 -54.03 -0.85
CA ALA A 280 24.21 -55.26 -0.17
C ALA A 280 23.00 -55.11 0.78
N SER A 281 22.41 -56.27 1.07
CA SER A 281 21.23 -56.56 1.88
C SER A 281 21.36 -56.25 3.38
N ALA A 282 20.23 -55.89 4.01
CA ALA A 282 19.84 -56.39 5.32
C ALA A 282 18.31 -56.41 5.44
N THR A 283 17.79 -57.55 5.90
CA THR A 283 16.38 -57.97 5.93
C THR A 283 15.81 -57.85 7.34
N ALA A 284 14.55 -57.37 7.46
CA ALA A 284 13.47 -57.80 8.39
C ALA A 284 12.38 -56.69 8.33
N SER A 285 11.20 -56.84 7.71
CA SER A 285 10.08 -57.77 7.93
C SER A 285 9.36 -57.59 9.28
N VAL A 286 8.27 -56.82 9.31
CA VAL A 286 6.97 -57.21 9.89
C VAL A 286 5.81 -56.42 9.27
N THR A 287 4.78 -57.19 8.91
CA THR A 287 3.40 -57.00 8.41
C THR A 287 2.50 -56.23 9.40
N ALA A 288 1.25 -55.78 9.19
CA ALA A 288 0.22 -55.82 8.13
C ALA A 288 -0.95 -54.85 8.51
N GLY A 289 -1.76 -54.45 7.51
CA GLY A 289 -3.21 -54.20 7.63
C GLY A 289 -3.67 -52.81 8.11
N ALA A 290 -4.74 -52.19 7.62
CA ALA A 290 -5.84 -52.65 6.76
C ALA A 290 -6.60 -51.45 6.13
N SER A 291 -7.27 -51.74 5.01
CA SER A 291 -8.24 -50.91 4.28
C SER A 291 -9.45 -50.46 5.10
N GLY A 292 -10.08 -49.35 4.71
CA GLY A 292 -11.41 -48.96 5.17
C GLY A 292 -12.02 -47.86 4.31
N SER A 293 -13.13 -48.20 3.66
CA SER A 293 -13.89 -47.47 2.64
C SER A 293 -14.80 -46.34 3.14
N THR A 294 -15.26 -45.52 2.19
CA THR A 294 -16.26 -44.43 2.23
C THR A 294 -17.63 -44.81 2.84
N PRO A 295 -18.47 -43.81 3.21
CA PRO A 295 -19.56 -43.44 2.29
C PRO A 295 -19.91 -41.93 2.21
N THR A 296 -20.62 -41.66 1.12
CA THR A 296 -21.32 -40.47 0.62
C THR A 296 -22.39 -39.84 1.53
N GLY A 297 -22.59 -38.52 1.39
CA GLY A 297 -23.78 -37.78 1.80
C GLY A 297 -23.98 -36.50 0.98
N THR A 298 -25.14 -36.37 0.33
CA THR A 298 -25.50 -35.42 -0.73
C THR A 298 -26.20 -34.16 -0.19
N LYS A 299 -26.05 -33.05 -0.94
CA LYS A 299 -26.64 -31.66 -0.93
C LYS A 299 -28.19 -31.60 -0.75
N PRO A 300 -28.91 -30.42 -0.74
CA PRO A 300 -28.53 -29.03 -1.09
C PRO A 300 -29.14 -27.87 -0.23
N GLY A 301 -28.62 -26.65 -0.42
CA GLY A 301 -29.28 -25.41 0.01
C GLY A 301 -28.73 -24.21 -0.77
N ALA A 302 -29.57 -23.63 -1.63
CA ALA A 302 -29.25 -22.60 -2.60
C ALA A 302 -29.59 -21.19 -2.09
N ALA A 303 -28.70 -20.24 -2.35
CA ALA A 303 -28.94 -18.81 -2.61
C ALA A 303 -27.59 -18.28 -3.12
N GLY A 304 -27.41 -17.91 -4.39
CA GLY A 304 -27.99 -16.71 -4.98
C GLY A 304 -26.83 -15.86 -5.53
N MET A 305 -26.43 -16.20 -6.75
CA MET A 305 -25.54 -15.50 -7.68
C MET A 305 -25.28 -14.00 -7.43
N LEU A 306 -24.00 -13.61 -7.41
CA LEU A 306 -23.53 -12.51 -8.27
C LEU A 306 -22.23 -12.95 -8.97
N LYS A 307 -22.36 -13.25 -10.27
CA LYS A 307 -21.22 -13.46 -11.17
C LYS A 307 -20.54 -12.11 -11.42
N VAL A 308 -19.32 -11.93 -10.93
CA VAL A 308 -18.37 -10.99 -11.54
C VAL A 308 -17.32 -11.84 -12.23
N GLY A 309 -17.40 -11.86 -13.55
CA GLY A 309 -16.55 -12.68 -14.40
C GLY A 309 -15.08 -12.28 -14.28
N ALA A 310 -14.23 -13.30 -14.37
CA ALA A 310 -12.83 -13.17 -14.71
C ALA A 310 -12.68 -12.41 -16.03
N GLY A 311 -11.71 -11.50 -16.07
CA GLY A 311 -11.24 -10.87 -17.31
C GLY A 311 -11.28 -9.35 -17.27
N ALA A 312 -10.25 -8.74 -16.68
CA ALA A 312 -9.55 -7.57 -17.21
C ALA A 312 -8.56 -7.09 -16.16
N PHE A 313 -7.26 -7.24 -16.46
CA PHE A 313 -6.30 -6.24 -16.02
C PHE A 313 -6.89 -4.86 -16.33
N VAL A 314 -6.88 -3.94 -15.37
CA VAL A 314 -6.87 -2.51 -15.68
C VAL A 314 -5.43 -2.06 -15.54
N PRO A 315 -4.59 -2.09 -16.59
CA PRO A 315 -3.43 -1.22 -16.68
C PRO A 315 -3.89 -0.03 -17.53
N ALA A 316 -4.49 0.99 -16.93
CA ALA A 316 -4.87 2.19 -17.67
C ALA A 316 -4.96 3.42 -16.77
N VAL A 317 -3.80 3.87 -16.30
CA VAL A 317 -3.48 5.30 -16.41
C VAL A 317 -2.41 5.40 -17.50
N ALA A 318 -2.87 5.24 -18.74
CA ALA A 318 -2.14 5.62 -19.93
C ALA A 318 -3.01 6.68 -20.63
N VAL A 319 -2.70 7.95 -20.38
CA VAL A 319 -3.02 9.03 -21.31
C VAL A 319 -1.67 9.51 -21.84
N VAL A 320 -1.21 8.85 -22.91
CA VAL A 320 -0.14 9.36 -23.76
C VAL A 320 -0.80 10.17 -24.87
N LEU A 321 -0.37 11.43 -24.94
CA LEU A 321 -0.43 12.38 -26.05
C LEU A 321 -0.41 11.72 -27.45
N ALA A 322 -1.32 12.10 -28.35
CA ALA A 322 -1.02 12.54 -29.73
C ALA A 322 -2.28 12.81 -30.59
N ALA A 323 -2.16 13.87 -31.38
CA ALA A 323 -2.95 14.28 -32.55
C ALA A 323 -4.20 15.15 -32.32
N MET A 324 -4.07 16.46 -32.62
CA MET A 324 -4.64 16.99 -33.86
C MET A 324 -3.87 18.22 -34.33
N MET A 325 -3.44 18.14 -35.59
CA MET A 325 -2.88 19.21 -36.41
C MET A 325 -3.94 20.30 -36.63
N MET A 326 -3.61 21.55 -36.33
CA MET A 326 -3.75 22.76 -37.17
C MET A 326 -2.84 23.85 -36.60
#